data_AF-A0AAW1IZ17-F1
#
_entry.id   AF-A0AAW1IZ17-F1
#
_cell.length_a   1.000
_cell.length_b   1.000
_cell.length_c   1.000
_cell.angle_alpha   90.00
_cell.angle_beta   90.00
_cell.angle_gamma   90.00
#
_symmetry.space_group_name_H-M   'P 1'
#
loop_
_entity.id
_entity.type
_entity.pdbx_description
1 polymer ?
#
loop_
_entity_poly.entity_id
_entity_poly.type
_entity_poly.pdbx_seq_one_letter_code
_entity_poly.pdbx_strand_id
1 'polypeptide(L)'
;MFEWFGWVFGPTPPAFPVAKRFVAILLFALLSFESISKARAEILTPPYFNLAEGRKIYASATCGEDTEGSELYCKLVGANAENDLNVDNVIQGQFCDYCDPTKPDKMHPPEYAVDGMETWWQSPPLSRGMKYNEVNLTIDLGQKFHKTGSLPKDGRGGDYYYVSMIVRIVLNTDLGSMRI
;
A
#
# COMPACT_ATOMS: atom_id res chain seq x y z
N MET A 1 68.83 -41.65 -41.22
CA MET A 1 68.80 -42.98 -41.86
C MET A 1 67.56 -43.69 -41.35
N PHE A 2 66.53 -43.75 -42.20
CA PHE A 2 65.28 -44.54 -42.15
C PHE A 2 64.34 -44.39 -40.93
N GLU A 3 63.01 -44.39 -41.05
CA GLU A 3 62.11 -43.96 -42.11
C GLU A 3 60.70 -43.86 -41.49
N TRP A 4 59.81 -43.25 -42.24
CA TRP A 4 58.44 -42.91 -41.91
C TRP A 4 57.54 -44.14 -41.70
N PHE A 5 56.73 -44.17 -40.64
CA PHE A 5 55.51 -44.98 -40.58
C PHE A 5 54.31 -44.04 -40.45
N GLY A 6 53.53 -44.02 -41.52
CA GLY A 6 52.39 -43.14 -41.72
C GLY A 6 51.22 -43.44 -40.80
N TRP A 7 50.45 -42.39 -40.54
CA TRP A 7 49.10 -42.49 -40.02
C TRP A 7 48.24 -43.20 -41.07
N VAL A 8 47.84 -44.44 -40.77
CA VAL A 8 46.84 -45.16 -41.54
C VAL A 8 45.51 -44.45 -41.33
N PHE A 9 45.00 -43.81 -42.39
CA PHE A 9 43.62 -43.35 -42.45
C PHE A 9 42.70 -44.56 -42.28
N GLY A 10 42.14 -44.72 -41.07
CA GLY A 10 41.05 -45.66 -40.84
C GLY A 10 39.85 -45.32 -41.76
N PRO A 11 39.03 -46.31 -42.13
CA PRO A 11 37.90 -46.08 -43.01
C PRO A 11 36.99 -45.02 -42.41
N THR A 12 36.68 -44.00 -43.21
CA THR A 12 35.66 -43.02 -42.89
C THR A 12 34.38 -43.77 -42.49
N PRO A 13 33.72 -43.40 -41.37
CA PRO A 13 32.44 -44.02 -41.02
C PRO A 13 31.47 -43.84 -42.19
N PRO A 14 30.63 -44.84 -42.50
CA PRO A 14 29.69 -44.73 -43.60
C PRO A 14 28.87 -43.46 -43.39
N ALA A 15 28.81 -42.62 -44.42
CA ALA A 15 27.96 -41.44 -44.47
C ALA A 15 26.54 -41.89 -44.09
N PHE A 16 26.15 -41.62 -42.84
CA PHE A 16 24.78 -41.85 -42.41
C PHE A 16 23.88 -41.10 -43.40
N PRO A 17 22.87 -41.76 -43.99
CA PRO A 17 22.08 -41.15 -45.03
C PRO A 17 21.52 -39.85 -44.46
N VAL A 18 21.78 -38.75 -45.16
CA VAL A 18 21.38 -37.39 -44.80
C VAL A 18 19.89 -37.35 -44.36
N ALA A 19 19.06 -38.21 -44.97
CA ALA A 19 17.68 -38.48 -44.60
C ALA A 19 17.45 -38.92 -43.14
N LYS A 20 18.29 -39.77 -42.54
CA LYS A 20 18.14 -40.22 -41.13
C LYS A 20 18.42 -39.11 -40.13
N ARG A 21 19.35 -38.19 -40.45
CA ARG A 21 19.60 -36.99 -39.64
C ARG A 21 18.42 -36.03 -39.69
N PHE A 22 17.82 -35.84 -40.87
CA PHE A 22 16.61 -35.02 -41.02
C PHE A 22 15.40 -35.61 -40.29
N VAL A 23 15.21 -36.94 -40.35
CA VAL A 23 14.11 -37.61 -39.61
C VAL A 23 14.32 -37.51 -38.10
N ALA A 24 15.54 -37.67 -37.61
CA ALA A 24 15.84 -37.49 -36.18
C ALA A 24 15.62 -36.06 -35.70
N ILE A 25 16.00 -35.06 -36.51
CA ILE A 25 15.76 -33.63 -36.21
C ILE A 25 14.26 -33.31 -36.26
N LEU A 26 13.51 -33.84 -37.23
CA LEU A 26 12.06 -33.67 -37.30
C LEU A 26 11.35 -34.33 -36.11
N LEU A 27 11.77 -35.53 -35.70
CA LEU A 27 11.23 -36.20 -34.52
C LEU A 27 11.56 -35.44 -33.22
N PHE A 28 12.79 -34.94 -33.07
CA PHE A 28 13.16 -34.08 -31.93
C PHE A 28 12.39 -32.77 -31.94
N ALA A 29 12.20 -32.15 -33.11
CA ALA A 29 11.42 -30.93 -33.26
C ALA A 29 9.94 -31.15 -32.89
N LEU A 30 9.34 -32.26 -33.37
CA LEU A 30 7.96 -32.64 -33.05
C LEU A 30 7.79 -33.00 -31.56
N LEU A 31 8.75 -33.69 -30.94
CA LEU A 31 8.74 -33.99 -29.50
C LEU A 31 8.95 -32.73 -28.64
N SER A 32 9.74 -31.77 -29.10
CA SER A 32 9.96 -30.49 -28.40
C SER A 32 8.77 -29.53 -28.53
N PHE A 33 7.93 -29.72 -29.55
CA PHE A 33 6.75 -28.88 -29.78
C PHE A 33 5.68 -29.06 -28.69
N GLU A 34 5.62 -30.22 -28.03
CA GLU A 34 4.71 -30.47 -26.91
C GLU A 34 5.11 -29.75 -25.61
N SER A 35 6.33 -29.21 -25.51
CA SER A 35 6.83 -28.56 -24.29
C SER A 35 6.61 -27.04 -24.23
N ILE A 36 6.17 -26.39 -25.31
CA ILE A 36 6.07 -24.91 -25.37
C ILE A 36 4.68 -24.40 -24.96
N SER A 37 3.65 -25.25 -24.91
CA SER A 37 2.25 -24.78 -24.79
C SER A 37 1.71 -24.61 -23.36
N LYS A 38 2.55 -24.58 -22.32
CA LYS A 38 2.07 -24.51 -20.92
C LYS A 38 2.58 -23.32 -20.11
N ALA A 39 3.05 -22.26 -20.76
CA ALA A 39 3.24 -20.97 -20.08
C ALA A 39 1.93 -20.16 -20.17
N ARG A 40 0.99 -20.43 -19.26
CA ARG A 40 -0.16 -19.54 -19.07
C ARG A 40 0.32 -18.35 -18.24
N ALA A 41 0.36 -17.17 -18.83
CA ALA A 41 0.51 -15.94 -18.05
C ALA A 41 -0.77 -15.78 -17.20
N GLU A 42 -0.65 -16.04 -15.91
CA GLU A 42 -1.71 -15.83 -14.95
C GLU A 42 -1.50 -14.47 -14.29
N ILE A 43 -2.52 -13.61 -14.36
CA ILE A 43 -2.52 -12.33 -13.65
C ILE A 43 -2.77 -12.67 -12.18
N LEU A 44 -1.70 -12.74 -11.40
CA LEU A 44 -1.79 -12.84 -9.96
C LEU A 44 -2.12 -11.45 -9.43
N THR A 45 -3.41 -11.15 -9.27
CA THR A 45 -3.83 -9.98 -8.48
C THR A 45 -3.36 -10.19 -7.05
N PRO A 46 -2.53 -9.29 -6.50
CA PRO A 46 -2.13 -9.39 -5.11
C PRO A 46 -3.36 -9.35 -4.19
N PRO A 47 -3.31 -10.00 -3.03
CA PRO A 47 -4.39 -9.90 -2.06
C PRO A 47 -4.64 -8.43 -1.73
N TYR A 48 -5.91 -8.04 -1.60
CA TYR A 48 -6.27 -6.71 -1.15
C TYR A 48 -5.74 -6.52 0.27
N PHE A 49 -4.90 -5.52 0.46
CA PHE A 49 -4.32 -5.17 1.76
C PHE A 49 -4.43 -3.67 1.98
N ASN A 50 -4.67 -3.26 3.23
CA ASN A 50 -4.72 -1.85 3.58
C ASN A 50 -3.29 -1.28 3.55
N LEU A 51 -2.99 -0.46 2.56
CA LEU A 51 -1.66 0.14 2.39
C LEU A 51 -1.28 1.08 3.54
N ALA A 52 -2.29 1.63 4.23
CA ALA A 52 -2.15 2.63 5.27
C ALA A 52 -2.05 2.03 6.68
N GLU A 53 -2.43 0.77 6.87
CA GLU A 53 -2.38 0.11 8.18
C GLU A 53 -0.94 0.04 8.71
N GLY A 54 -0.74 0.45 9.96
CA GLY A 54 0.56 0.50 10.64
C GLY A 54 1.54 1.54 10.06
N ARG A 55 1.08 2.45 9.18
CA ARG A 55 1.93 3.51 8.61
C ARG A 55 2.03 4.70 9.54
N LYS A 56 3.08 5.50 9.36
CA LYS A 56 3.20 6.78 10.06
C LYS A 56 2.18 7.75 9.49
N ILE A 57 1.48 8.45 10.37
CA ILE A 57 0.46 9.42 10.02
C ILE A 57 0.70 10.70 10.80
N TYR A 58 0.43 11.84 10.16
CA TYR A 58 0.52 13.16 10.78
C TYR A 58 -0.76 13.93 10.49
N ALA A 59 -1.37 14.53 11.50
CA ALA A 59 -2.49 15.44 11.31
C ALA A 59 -2.05 16.88 11.57
N SER A 60 -2.61 17.83 10.83
CA SER A 60 -2.33 19.25 11.07
C SER A 60 -2.98 19.79 12.35
N ALA A 61 -4.00 19.10 12.87
CA ALA A 61 -4.62 19.41 14.15
C ALA A 61 -5.39 18.19 14.66
N THR A 62 -5.35 17.93 15.97
CA THR A 62 -6.09 16.83 16.61
C THR A 62 -6.91 17.37 17.78
N CYS A 63 -8.07 16.76 18.07
CA CYS A 63 -8.87 17.18 19.23
C CYS A 63 -8.07 17.07 20.52
N GLY A 64 -8.34 17.98 21.47
CA GLY A 64 -7.67 18.01 22.77
C GLY A 64 -6.19 18.41 22.76
N GLU A 65 -5.54 18.49 21.59
CA GLU A 65 -4.21 19.09 21.42
C GLU A 65 -4.31 20.62 21.50
N ASP A 66 -3.32 21.28 22.13
CA ASP A 66 -3.27 22.73 22.36
C ASP A 66 -4.43 23.32 23.19
N THR A 67 -5.08 22.51 24.02
CA THR A 67 -6.10 22.96 24.99
C THR A 67 -5.73 22.63 26.42
N GLU A 68 -6.02 23.55 27.35
CA GLU A 68 -5.95 23.30 28.79
C GLU A 68 -7.15 22.46 29.25
N GLY A 69 -7.16 21.17 28.92
CA GLY A 69 -8.14 20.19 29.41
C GLY A 69 -8.93 19.46 28.33
N SER A 70 -10.02 18.82 28.76
CA SER A 70 -10.90 18.03 27.90
C SER A 70 -11.72 18.92 26.97
N GLU A 71 -11.71 18.61 25.69
CA GLU A 71 -12.46 19.31 24.66
C GLU A 71 -13.79 18.62 24.35
N LEU A 72 -14.88 19.38 24.29
CA LEU A 72 -16.19 18.87 23.87
C LEU A 72 -16.28 18.78 22.34
N TYR A 73 -16.82 17.67 21.85
CA TYR A 73 -17.13 17.48 20.45
C TYR A 73 -18.52 16.84 20.26
N CYS A 74 -19.27 17.23 19.22
CA CYS A 74 -20.66 16.83 19.03
C CYS A 74 -20.95 16.30 17.63
N LYS A 75 -21.42 15.05 17.52
CA LYS A 75 -21.79 14.39 16.27
C LYS A 75 -23.30 14.42 16.07
N LEU A 76 -23.72 14.78 14.86
CA LEU A 76 -25.12 14.66 14.46
C LEU A 76 -25.49 13.18 14.45
N VAL A 77 -26.49 12.80 15.23
CA VAL A 77 -27.12 11.47 15.17
C VAL A 77 -28.38 11.58 14.32
N GLY A 78 -28.54 10.65 13.38
CA GLY A 78 -29.74 10.60 12.53
C GLY A 78 -30.99 10.32 13.35
N ALA A 79 -32.16 10.62 12.78
CA ALA A 79 -33.48 10.50 13.42
C ALA A 79 -33.86 9.09 13.94
N ASN A 80 -33.01 8.07 13.76
CA ASN A 80 -33.24 6.68 14.18
C ASN A 80 -32.39 6.25 15.40
N ALA A 81 -31.80 7.18 16.14
CA ALA A 81 -30.92 6.86 17.27
C ALA A 81 -31.66 6.53 18.59
N GLU A 82 -32.90 6.06 18.50
CA GLU A 82 -33.81 5.90 19.64
C GLU A 82 -33.49 4.68 20.53
N ASN A 83 -32.60 3.77 20.11
CA ASN A 83 -32.40 2.48 20.81
C ASN A 83 -31.01 2.22 21.42
N ASP A 84 -30.01 3.09 21.25
CA ASP A 84 -28.61 2.74 21.61
C ASP A 84 -27.77 3.89 22.21
N LEU A 85 -28.38 5.02 22.56
CA LEU A 85 -27.64 6.15 23.13
C LEU A 85 -27.94 6.28 24.62
N ASN A 86 -26.90 6.23 25.45
CA ASN A 86 -26.97 6.75 26.82
C ASN A 86 -27.49 8.19 26.76
N VAL A 87 -28.70 8.39 27.28
CA VAL A 87 -29.48 9.63 27.22
C VAL A 87 -28.72 10.84 27.78
N ASP A 88 -27.72 10.60 28.65
CA ASP A 88 -26.92 11.63 29.31
C ASP A 88 -26.01 12.43 28.35
N ASN A 89 -25.66 11.88 27.19
CA ASN A 89 -24.72 12.48 26.23
C ASN A 89 -25.40 13.08 24.99
N VAL A 90 -26.74 13.18 25.00
CA VAL A 90 -27.50 13.73 23.86
C VAL A 90 -27.94 15.15 24.17
N ILE A 91 -27.32 16.13 23.51
CA ILE A 91 -27.65 17.56 23.63
C ILE A 91 -28.27 18.01 22.32
N GLN A 92 -29.53 18.47 22.36
CA GLN A 92 -30.23 19.04 21.19
C GLN A 92 -30.27 18.12 19.95
N GLY A 93 -30.36 16.79 20.15
CA GLY A 93 -30.37 15.82 19.05
C GLY A 93 -28.99 15.53 18.44
N GLN A 94 -27.92 15.93 19.12
CA GLN A 94 -26.54 15.59 18.78
C GLN A 94 -25.96 14.75 19.91
N PHE A 95 -25.14 13.76 19.57
CA PHE A 95 -24.37 13.01 20.55
C PHE A 95 -23.06 13.75 20.80
N CYS A 96 -22.84 14.20 22.03
CA CYS A 96 -21.62 14.90 22.40
C CYS A 96 -20.77 14.04 23.34
N ASP A 97 -19.46 14.09 23.15
CA ASP A 97 -18.50 13.44 24.03
C ASP A 97 -17.26 14.35 24.19
N TYR A 98 -16.34 13.97 25.07
CA TYR A 98 -15.14 14.72 25.38
C TYR A 98 -13.89 14.03 24.83
N CYS A 99 -13.02 14.81 24.21
CA CYS A 99 -11.69 14.42 23.80
C CYS A 99 -10.67 14.91 24.82
N ASP A 100 -9.86 13.99 25.37
CA ASP A 100 -8.84 14.28 26.36
C ASP A 100 -7.56 13.49 26.04
N PRO A 101 -6.46 14.15 25.63
CA PRO A 101 -5.21 13.46 25.26
C PRO A 101 -4.50 12.83 26.45
N THR A 102 -4.94 13.10 27.69
CA THR A 102 -4.38 12.48 28.90
C THR A 102 -5.05 11.15 29.26
N LYS A 103 -6.23 10.86 28.68
CA LYS A 103 -7.02 9.67 28.97
C LYS A 103 -7.07 8.73 27.76
N PRO A 104 -6.56 7.49 27.88
CA PRO A 104 -6.57 6.51 26.78
C PRO A 104 -7.96 6.27 26.17
N ASP A 105 -9.00 6.33 27.00
CA ASP A 105 -10.38 6.03 26.61
C ASP A 105 -11.07 7.20 25.90
N LYS A 106 -10.45 8.39 25.91
CA LYS A 106 -10.98 9.66 25.37
C LYS A 106 -9.99 10.36 24.44
N MET A 107 -8.85 9.74 24.16
CA MET A 107 -7.89 10.26 23.19
C MET A 107 -8.21 9.72 21.80
N HIS A 108 -8.00 10.55 20.79
CA HIS A 108 -8.22 10.21 19.38
C HIS A 108 -7.05 10.67 18.51
N PRO A 109 -5.83 10.18 18.78
CA PRO A 109 -4.64 10.59 18.07
C PRO A 109 -4.63 10.08 16.61
N PRO A 110 -3.83 10.68 15.71
CA PRO A 110 -3.78 10.29 14.30
C PRO A 110 -3.51 8.80 14.07
N GLU A 111 -2.70 8.19 14.94
CA GLU A 111 -2.33 6.77 14.90
C GLU A 111 -3.54 5.84 14.94
N TYR A 112 -4.64 6.26 15.58
CA TYR A 112 -5.86 5.47 15.66
C TYR A 112 -6.62 5.38 14.33
N ALA A 113 -6.28 6.21 13.34
CA ALA A 113 -6.87 6.07 12.00
C ALA A 113 -6.25 4.90 11.21
N VAL A 114 -5.08 4.41 11.62
CA VAL A 114 -4.24 3.46 10.86
C VAL A 114 -3.87 2.21 11.66
N ASP A 115 -4.42 2.01 12.84
CA ASP A 115 -4.08 0.89 13.73
C ASP A 115 -4.83 -0.42 13.41
N GLY A 116 -5.82 -0.37 12.51
CA GLY A 116 -6.64 -1.53 12.15
C GLY A 116 -7.67 -1.92 13.22
N MET A 117 -7.86 -1.12 14.27
CA MET A 117 -8.79 -1.37 15.37
C MET A 117 -10.10 -0.56 15.19
N GLU A 118 -11.03 -0.64 16.15
CA GLU A 118 -12.30 0.13 16.17
C GLU A 118 -12.18 1.57 16.66
N THR A 119 -10.95 2.00 16.87
CA THR A 119 -10.52 3.35 17.21
C THR A 119 -10.54 4.25 15.97
N TRP A 120 -10.47 5.56 16.20
CA TRP A 120 -10.47 6.58 15.14
C TRP A 120 -9.69 7.81 15.58
N TRP A 121 -9.25 8.59 14.60
CA TRP A 121 -8.75 9.95 14.80
C TRP A 121 -9.89 10.96 14.75
N GLN A 122 -9.79 12.03 15.55
CA GLN A 122 -10.80 13.07 15.68
C GLN A 122 -10.21 14.47 15.48
N SER A 123 -10.81 15.25 14.57
CA SER A 123 -10.48 16.66 14.37
C SER A 123 -10.90 17.54 15.56
N PRO A 124 -10.27 18.70 15.76
CA PRO A 124 -10.83 19.74 16.63
C PRO A 124 -12.21 20.20 16.13
N PRO A 125 -13.08 20.70 17.03
CA PRO A 125 -14.38 21.24 16.69
C PRO A 125 -14.27 22.62 16.03
N LEU A 126 -15.23 22.97 15.15
CA LEU A 126 -15.27 24.28 14.50
C LEU A 126 -15.50 25.42 15.48
N SER A 127 -16.17 25.15 16.61
CA SER A 127 -16.32 26.08 17.73
C SER A 127 -14.98 26.61 18.28
N ARG A 128 -13.89 25.85 18.15
CA ARG A 128 -12.52 26.27 18.52
C ARG A 128 -11.95 27.32 17.56
N GLY A 129 -12.50 27.41 16.35
CA GLY A 129 -12.20 28.46 15.39
C GLY A 129 -12.22 27.98 13.94
N MET A 130 -12.54 28.92 13.03
CA MET A 130 -12.63 28.67 11.59
C MET A 130 -11.33 28.20 10.95
N LYS A 131 -10.19 28.30 11.64
CA LYS A 131 -8.89 27.76 11.17
C LYS A 131 -8.86 26.23 11.08
N TYR A 132 -9.80 25.55 11.75
CA TYR A 132 -9.95 24.09 11.68
C TYR A 132 -11.03 23.66 10.68
N ASN A 133 -11.53 24.58 9.83
CA ASN A 133 -12.44 24.23 8.74
C ASN A 133 -11.84 23.26 7.73
N GLU A 134 -10.52 23.21 7.68
CA GLU A 134 -9.76 22.32 6.84
C GLU A 134 -8.59 21.73 7.61
N VAL A 135 -8.54 20.40 7.69
CA VAL A 135 -7.48 19.65 8.35
C VAL A 135 -6.87 18.69 7.35
N ASN A 136 -5.53 18.60 7.33
CA ASN A 136 -4.80 17.71 6.45
C ASN A 136 -4.20 16.56 7.26
N LEU A 137 -4.45 15.33 6.84
CA LEU A 137 -3.79 14.13 7.34
C LEU A 137 -2.83 13.60 6.29
N THR A 138 -1.59 13.35 6.68
CA THR A 138 -0.54 12.85 5.80
C THR A 138 -0.11 11.47 6.27
N ILE A 139 -0.30 10.45 5.42
CA ILE A 139 0.06 9.06 5.70
C ILE A 139 1.27 8.67 4.86
N ASP A 140 2.37 8.29 5.51
CA ASP A 140 3.58 7.84 4.84
C ASP A 140 3.48 6.37 4.48
N LEU A 141 3.17 6.08 3.21
CA LEU A 141 2.96 4.70 2.73
C LEU A 141 4.26 3.88 2.67
N GLY A 142 5.43 4.53 2.82
CA GLY A 142 6.74 3.87 2.84
C GLY A 142 7.14 3.19 1.53
N GLN A 143 6.36 3.40 0.46
CA GLN A 143 6.65 2.85 -0.86
C GLN A 143 7.72 3.71 -1.54
N LYS A 144 8.83 3.06 -1.94
CA LYS A 144 9.93 3.68 -2.65
C LYS A 144 9.62 3.67 -4.14
N PHE A 145 9.50 4.84 -4.74
CA PHE A 145 9.39 4.95 -6.19
C PHE A 145 10.71 5.42 -6.78
N HIS A 146 11.10 4.75 -7.86
CA HIS A 146 12.26 5.14 -8.64
C HIS A 146 11.85 6.22 -9.63
N LYS A 147 12.62 7.29 -9.72
CA LYS A 147 12.40 8.29 -10.76
C LYS A 147 12.85 7.72 -12.10
N THR A 148 11.90 7.28 -12.93
CA THR A 148 12.20 6.87 -14.31
C THR A 148 12.78 8.07 -15.08
N GLY A 149 14.04 7.97 -15.52
CA GLY A 149 14.73 9.00 -16.29
C GLY A 149 15.87 9.72 -15.57
N SER A 150 16.12 9.49 -14.28
CA SER A 150 17.37 9.93 -13.63
C SER A 150 18.44 8.86 -13.84
N LEU A 151 19.33 9.05 -14.82
CA LEU A 151 20.57 8.28 -14.88
C LEU A 151 21.41 8.63 -13.64
N PRO A 152 21.97 7.65 -12.90
CA PRO A 152 22.83 7.91 -11.75
C PRO A 152 24.03 8.73 -12.22
N LYS A 153 24.17 9.97 -11.73
CA LYS A 153 25.27 10.86 -12.17
C LYS A 153 26.64 10.48 -11.59
N ASP A 154 26.71 9.55 -10.62
CA ASP A 154 27.95 9.20 -9.91
C ASP A 154 28.00 7.74 -9.41
N GLY A 155 27.19 6.82 -9.95
CA GLY A 155 27.22 5.41 -9.49
C GLY A 155 26.87 5.17 -8.00
N ARG A 156 26.45 6.21 -7.27
CA ARG A 156 25.97 6.15 -5.89
C ARG A 156 24.53 6.60 -5.84
N GLY A 157 23.62 5.64 -5.67
CA GLY A 157 22.22 5.86 -5.32
C GLY A 157 21.35 6.38 -6.47
N GLY A 158 20.28 5.66 -6.78
CA GLY A 158 19.18 6.26 -7.53
C GLY A 158 18.44 7.26 -6.64
N ASP A 159 17.87 8.31 -7.22
CA ASP A 159 16.96 9.21 -6.53
C ASP A 159 15.67 8.44 -6.21
N TYR A 160 15.46 8.11 -4.93
CA TYR A 160 14.21 7.51 -4.43
C TYR A 160 13.36 8.60 -3.79
N TYR A 161 12.07 8.61 -4.09
CA TYR A 161 11.10 9.44 -3.37
C TYR A 161 10.15 8.54 -2.56
N TYR A 162 9.76 9.04 -1.39
CA TYR A 162 8.72 8.43 -0.56
C TYR A 162 7.37 8.96 -1.01
N VAL A 163 6.39 8.06 -1.12
CA VAL A 163 5.00 8.43 -1.41
C VAL A 163 4.23 8.55 -0.11
N SER A 164 3.62 9.72 0.06
CA SER A 164 2.68 10.00 1.14
C SER A 164 1.30 10.27 0.54
N MET A 165 0.26 9.80 1.21
CA MET A 165 -1.14 10.10 0.88
C MET A 165 -1.59 11.27 1.76
N ILE A 166 -2.14 12.32 1.14
CA ILE A 166 -2.70 13.47 1.86
C ILE A 166 -4.22 13.41 1.77
N VAL A 167 -4.88 13.33 2.91
CA VAL A 167 -6.34 13.40 3.05
C VAL A 167 -6.70 14.77 3.59
N ARG A 168 -7.44 15.55 2.79
CA ARG A 168 -7.97 16.84 3.20
C ARG A 168 -9.40 16.67 3.67
N ILE A 169 -9.65 17.00 4.93
CA ILE A 169 -10.98 16.95 5.54
C ILE A 169 -11.50 18.38 5.65
N VAL A 170 -12.62 18.65 4.99
CA VAL A 170 -13.33 19.93 5.06
C VAL A 170 -14.53 19.78 5.98
N LEU A 171 -14.49 20.48 7.11
CA LEU A 171 -15.54 20.47 8.12
C LEU A 171 -16.66 21.41 7.71
N ASN A 172 -17.82 20.85 7.33
CA ASN A 172 -19.07 21.61 7.12
C ASN A 172 -19.96 21.65 8.39
N THR A 173 -19.60 20.84 9.39
CA THR A 173 -20.23 20.74 10.71
C THR A 173 -19.12 20.73 11.77
N ASP A 174 -19.47 20.78 13.06
CA ASP A 174 -18.50 20.82 14.18
C ASP A 174 -17.55 19.61 14.29
N LEU A 175 -17.54 18.67 13.33
CA LEU A 175 -16.73 17.46 13.41
C LEU A 175 -16.28 16.86 12.08
N GLY A 176 -15.07 16.30 12.09
CA GLY A 176 -14.58 15.32 11.13
C GLY A 176 -13.80 14.21 11.83
N SER A 177 -14.14 12.96 11.55
CA SER A 177 -13.46 11.77 12.07
C SER A 177 -12.96 10.91 10.91
N MET A 178 -11.87 10.19 11.13
CA MET A 178 -11.28 9.32 10.12
C MET A 178 -10.84 7.98 10.71
N ARG A 179 -11.16 6.91 9.97
CA ARG A 179 -10.75 5.53 10.18
C ARG A 179 -10.61 4.86 8.81
N ILE A 180 -9.64 3.96 8.66
CA ILE A 180 -9.37 3.22 7.41
C ILE A 180 -9.80 1.77 7.54
#